data_AF-A0A2U1J6W8-F1
#
_entry.id   AF-A0A2U1J6W8-F1
#
_cell.length_a   1.000
_cell.length_b   1.000
_cell.length_c   1.000
_cell.angle_alpha   90.00
_cell.angle_beta   90.00
_cell.angle_gamma   90.00
#
_symmetry.space_group_name_H-M   'P 1'
#
loop_
_entity.id
_entity.type
_entity.pdbx_description
1 polymer ?
#
loop_
_entity_poly.entity_id
_entity_poly.type
_entity_poly.pdbx_seq_one_letter_code
_entity_poly.pdbx_strand_id
1 'polypeptide(L)'
;MTVTDPTELVNMIDQDRYHKIMNEWLDKPGDFVYSEPNPTFVSESEQTAKGSATGSSGQSGEQNIISGLVQRFEDNVDTDAIIPAQFMPGVSDEDLGTHVFQHVRPEFRKKVKQGYTIVVAGIGFGSGSSREEAPRALKGSGIKAVIAKSYAFIYSRNQPNMALLGIILKDERFYELAQEGSTVNVNLEGRVVECGGEKFSFNLSLMEERLINGGGVTEMYKKYGNQLFRAAISANPDAFLSKGACEDTAKSQLSW
;
A
#
# COMPACT_ATOMS: atom_id res chain seq x y z
N MET A 1 -8.01 -34.95 16.09
CA MET A 1 -6.66 -35.40 15.70
C MET A 1 -6.00 -35.98 16.94
N THR A 2 -5.57 -37.23 16.87
CA THR A 2 -4.78 -37.87 17.92
C THR A 2 -3.34 -37.43 17.77
N VAL A 3 -2.83 -36.68 18.74
CA VAL A 3 -1.41 -36.30 18.77
C VAL A 3 -0.61 -37.58 19.04
N THR A 4 0.29 -37.92 18.13
CA THR A 4 1.11 -39.13 18.20
C THR A 4 2.58 -38.72 18.36
N ASP A 5 3.35 -39.50 19.10
CA ASP A 5 4.76 -39.23 19.37
C ASP A 5 5.59 -39.30 18.06
N PRO A 6 6.27 -38.22 17.65
CA PRO A 6 7.04 -38.18 16.41
C PRO A 6 8.45 -38.78 16.54
N THR A 7 8.83 -39.36 17.68
CA THR A 7 10.20 -39.83 17.95
C THR A 7 10.76 -40.75 16.85
N GLU A 8 9.96 -41.64 16.28
CA GLU A 8 10.40 -42.50 15.17
C GLU A 8 10.82 -41.71 13.93
N LEU A 9 10.07 -40.65 13.59
CA LEU A 9 10.37 -39.78 12.44
C LEU A 9 11.62 -38.93 12.70
N VAL A 10 11.81 -38.47 13.94
CA VAL A 10 12.99 -37.69 14.34
C VAL A 10 14.26 -38.55 14.25
N ASN A 11 14.18 -39.82 14.65
CA ASN A 11 15.31 -40.76 14.58
C ASN A 11 15.69 -41.15 13.15
N MET A 12 14.81 -40.93 12.16
CA MET A 12 15.12 -41.13 10.74
C MET A 12 15.95 -40.00 10.13
N ILE A 13 16.13 -38.89 10.85
CA ILE A 13 16.94 -37.76 10.37
C ILE A 13 18.42 -38.13 10.44
N ASP A 14 19.10 -38.08 9.30
CA ASP A 14 20.55 -38.15 9.20
C ASP A 14 21.16 -36.95 9.96
N GLN A 15 21.67 -37.24 11.16
CA GLN A 15 22.21 -36.22 12.06
C GLN A 15 23.46 -35.57 11.49
N ASP A 16 24.31 -36.29 10.75
CA ASP A 16 25.54 -35.73 10.19
C ASP A 16 25.22 -34.73 9.08
N ARG A 17 24.27 -35.09 8.21
CA ARG A 17 23.75 -34.18 7.19
C ARG A 17 23.04 -32.97 7.81
N TYR A 18 22.25 -33.18 8.85
CA TYR A 18 21.56 -32.11 9.57
C TYR A 18 22.55 -31.09 10.15
N HIS A 19 23.57 -31.55 10.90
CA HIS A 19 24.56 -30.65 11.48
C HIS A 19 25.42 -29.95 10.43
N LYS A 20 25.72 -30.62 9.31
CA LYS A 20 26.43 -29.99 8.18
C LYS A 20 25.62 -28.84 7.59
N ILE A 21 24.35 -29.07 7.25
CA ILE A 21 23.46 -28.03 6.72
C ILE A 21 23.32 -26.90 7.74
N MET A 22 23.13 -27.23 9.02
CA MET A 22 22.91 -26.22 10.05
C MET A 22 24.15 -25.34 10.28
N ASN A 23 25.35 -25.90 10.21
CA ASN A 23 26.60 -25.13 10.29
C ASN A 23 26.91 -24.32 9.02
N GLU A 24 26.41 -24.75 7.85
CA GLU A 24 26.49 -23.98 6.60
C GLU A 24 25.46 -22.82 6.59
N TRP A 25 24.34 -22.96 7.28
CA TRP A 25 23.24 -21.99 7.31
C TRP A 25 23.34 -20.95 8.44
N LEU A 26 23.95 -21.32 9.57
CA LEU A 26 24.17 -20.39 10.66
C LEU A 26 25.40 -19.53 10.34
N ASP A 27 25.16 -18.29 9.90
CA ASP A 27 26.16 -17.24 10.01
C ASP A 27 26.67 -17.26 11.46
N LYS A 28 27.97 -17.51 11.63
CA LYS A 28 28.59 -17.40 12.95
C LYS A 28 28.34 -15.97 13.42
N PRO A 29 27.72 -15.74 14.60
CA PRO A 29 27.45 -14.39 15.06
C PRO A 29 28.80 -13.67 15.15
N GLY A 30 29.00 -12.69 14.26
CA GLY A 30 30.09 -11.75 14.39
C GLY A 30 29.87 -10.91 15.65
N ASP A 31 30.92 -10.23 16.11
CA ASP A 31 30.78 -9.26 17.19
C ASP A 31 29.78 -8.17 16.77
N PHE A 32 28.58 -8.19 17.36
CA PHE A 32 27.57 -7.18 17.08
C PHE A 32 27.96 -5.86 17.74
N VAL A 33 28.17 -4.82 16.95
CA VAL A 33 28.24 -3.45 17.46
C VAL A 33 26.81 -2.96 17.66
N TYR A 34 26.32 -3.09 18.89
CA TYR A 34 25.02 -2.55 19.26
C TYR A 34 25.09 -1.03 19.32
N SER A 35 24.32 -0.36 18.47
CA SER A 35 24.12 1.09 18.53
C SER A 35 22.67 1.34 18.90
N GLU A 36 22.43 1.95 20.06
CA GLU A 36 21.10 2.42 20.39
C GLU A 36 20.76 3.61 19.48
N PRO A 37 19.59 3.59 18.80
CA PRO A 37 19.13 4.75 18.08
C PRO A 37 18.91 5.89 19.08
N ASN A 38 19.60 7.01 18.86
CA ASN A 38 19.39 8.25 19.61
C ASN A 38 18.58 9.23 18.75
N PRO A 39 17.25 9.07 18.66
CA PRO A 39 16.42 9.97 17.90
C PRO A 39 16.49 11.38 18.50
N THR A 40 16.93 12.34 17.71
CA THR A 40 16.87 13.75 18.07
C THR A 40 15.41 14.19 17.96
N PHE A 41 14.74 14.32 19.10
CA PHE A 41 13.43 14.94 19.17
C PHE A 41 13.61 16.44 19.00
N VAL A 42 12.93 17.02 18.01
CA VAL A 42 12.83 18.48 17.89
C VAL A 42 11.92 18.92 19.04
N SER A 43 12.44 19.75 19.95
CA SER A 43 11.68 20.27 21.09
C SER A 43 10.50 21.12 20.60
N GLU A 44 9.34 20.95 21.22
CA GLU A 44 8.06 21.64 20.93
C GLU A 44 8.07 23.18 21.13
N SER A 45 9.23 23.82 21.25
CA SER A 45 9.35 25.26 21.56
C SER A 45 9.41 26.19 20.34
N GLU A 46 9.18 25.71 19.11
CA GLU A 46 9.06 26.58 17.91
C GLU A 46 7.62 26.67 17.36
N GLN A 47 6.61 26.40 18.20
CA GLN A 47 5.21 26.68 17.87
C GLN A 47 4.63 27.82 18.71
N THR A 48 5.24 29.01 18.66
CA THR A 48 4.51 30.26 18.94
C THR A 48 5.21 31.47 18.32
N ALA A 49 4.68 31.96 17.18
CA ALA A 49 4.41 33.39 16.95
C ALA A 49 3.89 33.65 15.51
N LYS A 50 2.58 33.95 15.44
CA LYS A 50 1.83 34.82 14.52
C LYS A 50 2.46 35.24 13.18
N GLY A 51 1.68 35.00 12.11
CA GLY A 51 1.73 35.77 10.86
C GLY A 51 0.48 35.53 10.01
N SER A 52 -0.57 36.33 10.23
CA SER A 52 -1.69 36.48 9.30
C SER A 52 -1.23 37.28 8.08
N ALA A 53 -1.33 36.73 6.88
CA ALA A 53 -1.54 37.52 5.66
C ALA A 53 -2.06 36.65 4.50
N THR A 54 -3.20 37.09 3.99
CA THR A 54 -3.87 36.79 2.73
C THR A 54 -2.91 36.67 1.54
N GLY A 55 -3.14 35.67 0.66
CA GLY A 55 -2.38 35.48 -0.57
C GLY A 55 -3.02 34.50 -1.56
N SER A 56 -3.98 35.01 -2.32
CA SER A 56 -4.19 34.76 -3.76
C SER A 56 -4.33 33.31 -4.28
N SER A 57 -5.60 33.02 -4.57
CA SER A 57 -6.15 32.11 -5.58
C SER A 57 -5.34 31.85 -6.88
N GLY A 58 -5.46 30.60 -7.33
CA GLY A 58 -5.39 30.15 -8.74
C GLY A 58 -4.44 28.97 -8.91
N GLN A 59 -4.78 27.80 -9.45
CA GLN A 59 -5.96 27.18 -10.10
C GLN A 59 -5.72 25.65 -9.92
N SER A 60 -6.63 24.69 -9.86
CA SER A 60 -8.00 24.51 -10.36
C SER A 60 -8.61 23.35 -9.54
N GLY A 61 -9.76 23.58 -8.91
CA GLY A 61 -10.50 22.54 -8.18
C GLY A 61 -11.32 21.71 -9.16
N GLU A 62 -10.68 20.76 -9.83
CA GLU A 62 -11.42 19.58 -10.29
C GLU A 62 -11.68 18.74 -9.04
N GLN A 63 -12.96 18.52 -8.74
CA GLN A 63 -13.34 17.75 -7.57
C GLN A 63 -12.68 16.38 -7.64
N ASN A 64 -11.98 15.99 -6.57
CA ASN A 64 -11.23 14.74 -6.47
C ASN A 64 -12.19 13.55 -6.29
N ILE A 65 -13.08 13.38 -7.28
CA ILE A 65 -14.16 12.41 -7.34
C ILE A 65 -13.72 11.26 -8.23
N ILE A 66 -13.69 10.07 -7.65
CA ILE A 66 -13.45 8.83 -8.39
C ILE A 66 -14.81 8.17 -8.65
N SER A 67 -15.17 8.00 -9.91
CA SER A 67 -16.38 7.28 -10.32
C SER A 67 -16.02 6.01 -11.10
N GLY A 68 -16.78 4.95 -10.87
CA GLY A 68 -16.66 3.69 -11.61
C GLY A 68 -17.75 2.68 -11.28
N LEU A 69 -17.83 1.64 -12.11
CA LEU A 69 -18.71 0.50 -11.87
C LEU A 69 -18.04 -0.52 -10.94
N VAL A 70 -18.84 -1.18 -10.12
CA VAL A 70 -18.38 -2.15 -9.12
C VAL A 70 -18.10 -3.51 -9.73
N GLN A 71 -16.94 -4.09 -9.39
CA GLN A 71 -16.70 -5.54 -9.44
C GLN A 71 -16.76 -6.09 -8.02
N ARG A 72 -17.77 -6.90 -7.74
CA ARG A 72 -18.04 -7.44 -6.41
C ARG A 72 -17.21 -8.71 -6.16
N PHE A 73 -16.69 -8.83 -4.95
CA PHE A 73 -16.04 -10.01 -4.41
C PHE A 73 -16.59 -10.33 -3.01
N GLU A 74 -16.44 -11.59 -2.63
CA GLU A 74 -16.81 -12.09 -1.31
C GLU A 74 -15.68 -11.87 -0.29
N ASP A 75 -15.74 -12.61 0.81
CA ASP A 75 -14.71 -12.65 1.86
C ASP A 75 -13.44 -13.38 1.39
N ASN A 76 -12.33 -13.08 2.06
CA ASN A 76 -11.05 -13.79 2.03
C ASN A 76 -10.46 -13.96 0.64
N VAL A 77 -10.62 -12.98 -0.24
CA VAL A 77 -9.86 -12.92 -1.50
C VAL A 77 -8.38 -12.83 -1.16
N ASP A 78 -7.62 -13.87 -1.47
CA ASP A 78 -6.18 -13.94 -1.18
C ASP A 78 -5.32 -13.27 -2.28
N THR A 79 -4.05 -13.04 -1.96
CA THR A 79 -3.09 -12.41 -2.89
C THR A 79 -2.74 -13.30 -4.08
N ASP A 80 -2.89 -14.62 -3.97
CA ASP A 80 -2.71 -15.58 -5.08
C ASP A 80 -3.83 -15.49 -6.12
N ALA A 81 -5.06 -15.29 -5.65
CA ALA A 81 -6.23 -15.03 -6.48
C ALA A 81 -6.09 -13.69 -7.19
N ILE A 82 -5.60 -12.65 -6.50
CA ILE A 82 -5.35 -11.34 -7.11
C ILE A 82 -4.25 -11.44 -8.17
N ILE A 83 -3.09 -12.00 -7.85
CA ILE A 83 -1.97 -12.17 -8.78
C ILE A 83 -1.27 -13.51 -8.56
N PRO A 84 -1.41 -14.47 -9.51
CA PRO A 84 -0.76 -15.77 -9.39
C PRO A 84 0.76 -15.67 -9.42
N ALA A 85 1.44 -16.52 -8.63
CA ALA A 85 2.89 -16.41 -8.42
C ALA A 85 3.76 -16.52 -9.67
N GLN A 86 3.30 -17.26 -10.68
CA GLN A 86 4.01 -17.44 -11.94
C GLN A 86 4.18 -16.16 -12.78
N PHE A 87 3.44 -15.10 -12.45
CA PHE A 87 3.51 -13.81 -13.13
C PHE A 87 4.32 -12.76 -12.33
N MET A 88 4.89 -13.15 -11.20
CA MET A 88 5.68 -12.28 -10.34
C MET A 88 7.19 -12.42 -10.63
N PRO A 89 7.99 -11.36 -10.42
CA PRO A 89 7.61 -10.03 -9.91
C PRO A 89 6.93 -9.11 -10.94
N GLY A 90 6.82 -9.55 -12.20
CA GLY A 90 6.37 -8.72 -13.32
C GLY A 90 7.41 -7.67 -13.72
N VAL A 91 7.20 -7.05 -14.89
CA VAL A 91 8.10 -5.99 -15.41
C VAL A 91 7.61 -4.60 -15.02
N SER A 92 6.30 -4.38 -15.04
CA SER A 92 5.64 -3.13 -14.67
C SER A 92 4.30 -3.38 -14.02
N ASP A 93 3.66 -2.33 -13.50
CA ASP A 93 2.31 -2.44 -12.93
C ASP A 93 1.31 -2.86 -14.02
N GLU A 94 1.45 -2.35 -15.25
CA GLU A 94 0.61 -2.71 -16.40
C GLU A 94 0.77 -4.19 -16.78
N ASP A 95 2.01 -4.70 -16.77
CA ASP A 95 2.32 -6.11 -17.01
C ASP A 95 1.62 -7.02 -16.00
N LEU A 96 1.80 -6.72 -14.70
CA LEU A 96 1.07 -7.39 -13.61
C LEU A 96 -0.45 -7.29 -13.78
N GLY A 97 -0.94 -6.12 -14.21
CA GLY A 97 -2.35 -5.87 -14.48
C GLY A 97 -2.94 -6.74 -15.59
N THR A 98 -2.13 -7.20 -16.55
CA THR A 98 -2.58 -8.15 -17.58
C THR A 98 -2.89 -9.55 -17.02
N HIS A 99 -2.42 -9.84 -15.80
CA HIS A 99 -2.56 -11.13 -15.12
C HIS A 99 -3.43 -11.08 -13.86
N VAL A 100 -3.98 -9.91 -13.50
CA VAL A 100 -4.84 -9.77 -12.31
C VAL A 100 -6.07 -10.68 -12.43
N PHE A 101 -6.38 -11.42 -11.36
CA PHE A 101 -7.47 -12.40 -11.28
C PHE A 101 -7.51 -13.45 -12.40
N GLN A 102 -6.37 -13.76 -13.03
CA GLN A 102 -6.26 -14.63 -14.21
C GLN A 102 -7.03 -15.95 -14.10
N HIS A 103 -6.93 -16.63 -12.95
CA HIS A 103 -7.47 -17.98 -12.78
C HIS A 103 -8.87 -18.01 -12.17
N VAL A 104 -9.17 -17.04 -11.30
CA VAL A 104 -10.44 -17.02 -10.55
C VAL A 104 -11.53 -16.23 -11.27
N ARG A 105 -11.15 -15.21 -12.06
CA ARG A 105 -12.09 -14.32 -12.74
C ARG A 105 -11.51 -13.77 -14.06
N PRO A 106 -11.34 -14.61 -15.10
CA PRO A 106 -10.64 -14.23 -16.33
C PRO A 106 -11.24 -13.02 -17.06
N GLU A 107 -12.53 -12.75 -16.88
CA GLU A 107 -13.25 -11.63 -17.48
C GLU A 107 -13.03 -10.29 -16.75
N PHE A 108 -12.44 -10.31 -15.56
CA PHE A 108 -12.21 -9.12 -14.72
C PHE A 108 -11.58 -7.97 -15.52
N ARG A 109 -10.47 -8.23 -16.21
CA ARG A 109 -9.73 -7.21 -16.97
C ARG A 109 -10.53 -6.66 -18.15
N LYS A 110 -11.39 -7.49 -18.76
CA LYS A 110 -12.29 -7.02 -19.82
C LYS A 110 -13.34 -6.05 -19.23
N LYS A 111 -13.87 -6.36 -18.06
CA LYS A 111 -14.79 -5.47 -17.34
C LYS A 111 -14.12 -4.17 -16.90
N VAL A 112 -12.84 -4.19 -16.47
CA VAL A 112 -12.12 -2.95 -16.15
C VAL A 112 -12.11 -1.98 -17.34
N LYS A 113 -11.86 -2.49 -18.55
CA LYS A 113 -11.93 -1.70 -19.80
C LYS A 113 -13.33 -1.17 -20.13
N GLN A 114 -14.37 -1.74 -19.53
CA GLN A 114 -15.76 -1.32 -19.66
C GLN A 114 -16.19 -0.33 -18.55
N GLY A 115 -15.25 0.16 -17.74
CA GLY A 115 -15.52 1.13 -16.67
C GLY A 115 -15.70 0.50 -15.28
N TYR A 116 -15.58 -0.82 -15.15
CA TYR A 116 -15.66 -1.52 -13.87
C TYR A 116 -14.35 -1.38 -13.08
N THR A 117 -14.16 -0.18 -12.53
CA THR A 117 -12.89 0.28 -11.96
C THR A 117 -12.89 0.34 -10.43
N ILE A 118 -13.97 -0.10 -9.77
CA ILE A 118 -14.07 -0.14 -8.31
C ILE A 118 -14.22 -1.59 -7.86
N VAL A 119 -13.32 -2.06 -7.00
CA VAL A 119 -13.47 -3.37 -6.35
C VAL A 119 -14.24 -3.17 -5.05
N VAL A 120 -15.28 -3.98 -4.83
CA VAL A 120 -16.03 -4.01 -3.57
C VAL A 120 -15.96 -5.42 -3.00
N ALA A 121 -15.30 -5.62 -1.86
CA ALA A 121 -15.01 -6.94 -1.29
C ALA A 121 -15.57 -7.11 0.13
N GLY A 122 -15.56 -8.34 0.62
CA GLY A 122 -15.96 -8.67 1.99
C GLY A 122 -14.87 -8.44 3.02
N ILE A 123 -14.78 -9.32 4.00
CA ILE A 123 -13.80 -9.36 5.08
C ILE A 123 -12.50 -10.00 4.55
N GLY A 124 -11.34 -9.49 4.96
CA GLY A 124 -10.06 -10.18 4.74
C GLY A 124 -9.53 -10.10 3.30
N PHE A 125 -9.86 -9.04 2.57
CA PHE A 125 -9.34 -8.85 1.22
C PHE A 125 -7.80 -8.68 1.23
N GLY A 126 -7.12 -9.36 0.31
CA GLY A 126 -5.67 -9.42 0.23
C GLY A 126 -5.05 -10.35 1.28
N SER A 127 -5.77 -11.39 1.72
CA SER A 127 -5.24 -12.39 2.65
C SER A 127 -4.10 -13.23 2.03
N GLY A 128 -3.37 -13.97 2.87
CA GLY A 128 -2.29 -14.84 2.40
C GLY A 128 -0.91 -14.15 2.41
N SER A 129 -0.11 -14.42 1.38
CA SER A 129 1.31 -14.06 1.34
C SER A 129 1.57 -12.57 1.13
N SER A 130 2.72 -12.09 1.61
CA SER A 130 3.18 -10.70 1.48
C SER A 130 3.58 -10.38 0.04
N ARG A 131 2.60 -10.01 -0.79
CA ARG A 131 2.81 -9.62 -2.20
C ARG A 131 2.46 -8.15 -2.39
N GLU A 132 3.47 -7.32 -2.66
CA GLU A 132 3.24 -5.93 -3.08
C GLU A 132 2.75 -5.86 -4.53
N GLU A 133 2.96 -6.94 -5.29
CA GLU A 133 2.47 -7.14 -6.64
C GLU A 133 0.94 -7.14 -6.69
N ALA A 134 0.24 -7.56 -5.62
CA ALA A 134 -1.22 -7.62 -5.60
C ALA A 134 -1.89 -6.24 -5.77
N PRO A 135 -1.58 -5.21 -4.96
CA PRO A 135 -2.10 -3.86 -5.20
C PRO A 135 -1.55 -3.25 -6.51
N ARG A 136 -0.31 -3.56 -6.92
CA ARG A 136 0.25 -3.09 -8.20
C ARG A 136 -0.51 -3.65 -9.41
N ALA A 137 -0.85 -4.94 -9.40
CA ALA A 137 -1.64 -5.60 -10.44
C ALA A 137 -3.04 -4.98 -10.56
N LEU A 138 -3.71 -4.72 -9.43
CA LEU A 138 -5.00 -4.02 -9.42
C LEU A 138 -4.87 -2.63 -10.06
N LYS A 139 -3.91 -1.82 -9.60
CA LYS A 139 -3.67 -0.47 -10.12
C LYS A 139 -3.36 -0.49 -11.62
N GLY A 140 -2.40 -1.31 -12.05
CA GLY A 140 -2.01 -1.41 -13.45
C GLY A 140 -3.06 -2.04 -14.38
N SER A 141 -4.04 -2.76 -13.83
CA SER A 141 -5.21 -3.19 -14.60
C SER A 141 -6.20 -2.06 -14.88
N GLY A 142 -6.13 -0.95 -14.14
CA GLY A 142 -7.03 0.20 -14.22
C GLY A 142 -8.03 0.32 -13.06
N ILE A 143 -7.88 -0.48 -11.99
CA ILE A 143 -8.67 -0.28 -10.77
C ILE A 143 -8.27 1.02 -10.08
N LYS A 144 -9.28 1.83 -9.74
CA LYS A 144 -9.11 3.13 -9.11
C LYS A 144 -9.24 3.06 -7.59
N ALA A 145 -10.08 2.17 -7.08
CA ALA A 145 -10.30 2.01 -5.64
C ALA A 145 -10.69 0.58 -5.28
N VAL A 146 -10.29 0.17 -4.09
CA VAL A 146 -10.79 -1.04 -3.41
C VAL A 146 -11.54 -0.59 -2.17
N ILE A 147 -12.76 -1.12 -1.99
CA ILE A 147 -13.60 -0.88 -0.83
C ILE A 147 -13.89 -2.25 -0.21
N ALA A 148 -13.57 -2.45 1.06
CA ALA A 148 -13.75 -3.74 1.72
C ALA A 148 -14.18 -3.59 3.19
N LYS A 149 -14.77 -4.64 3.76
CA LYS A 149 -15.13 -4.66 5.20
C LYS A 149 -13.88 -4.68 6.06
N SER A 150 -12.84 -5.36 5.58
CA SER A 150 -11.50 -5.31 6.13
C SER A 150 -10.46 -5.78 5.11
N TYR A 151 -9.23 -5.35 5.34
CA TYR A 151 -8.04 -5.85 4.64
C TYR A 151 -7.27 -6.80 5.55
N ALA A 152 -6.54 -7.73 4.94
CA ALA A 152 -5.52 -8.46 5.67
C ALA A 152 -4.37 -7.52 6.10
N PHE A 153 -3.74 -7.83 7.23
CA PHE A 153 -2.76 -6.96 7.90
C PHE A 153 -1.59 -6.51 7.01
N ILE A 154 -1.09 -7.39 6.14
CA ILE A 154 0.04 -7.06 5.26
C ILE A 154 -0.46 -6.25 4.05
N TYR A 155 -1.57 -6.67 3.45
CA TYR A 155 -2.16 -5.97 2.31
C TYR A 155 -2.53 -4.52 2.66
N SER A 156 -3.06 -4.26 3.86
CA SER A 156 -3.43 -2.91 4.30
C SER A 156 -2.24 -1.94 4.35
N ARG A 157 -1.01 -2.45 4.51
CA ARG A 157 0.22 -1.64 4.47
C ARG A 157 0.73 -1.46 3.04
N ASN A 158 0.68 -2.53 2.24
CA ASN A 158 1.15 -2.50 0.86
C ASN A 158 0.30 -1.60 -0.03
N GLN A 159 -1.02 -1.58 0.20
CA GLN A 159 -1.97 -0.84 -0.63
C GLN A 159 -1.66 0.67 -0.74
N PRO A 160 -1.56 1.45 0.35
CA PRO A 160 -1.18 2.86 0.26
C PRO A 160 0.27 3.05 -0.20
N ASN A 161 1.19 2.15 0.19
CA ASN A 161 2.59 2.20 -0.27
C ASN A 161 2.70 2.10 -1.79
N MET A 162 1.78 1.37 -2.44
CA MET A 162 1.73 1.21 -3.90
C MET A 162 0.78 2.19 -4.60
N ALA A 163 0.29 3.21 -3.87
CA ALA A 163 -0.64 4.23 -4.33
C ALA A 163 -1.94 3.70 -4.94
N LEU A 164 -2.49 2.64 -4.34
CA LEU A 164 -3.86 2.23 -4.62
C LEU A 164 -4.78 2.72 -3.52
N LEU A 165 -5.89 3.39 -3.89
CA LEU A 165 -6.87 3.86 -2.91
C LEU A 165 -7.59 2.67 -2.26
N GLY A 166 -7.42 2.54 -0.96
CA GLY A 166 -8.14 1.60 -0.11
C GLY A 166 -9.12 2.31 0.80
N ILE A 167 -10.36 1.83 0.85
CA ILE A 167 -11.38 2.32 1.78
C ILE A 167 -11.88 1.16 2.61
N ILE A 168 -11.87 1.31 3.93
CA ILE A 168 -12.53 0.36 4.84
C ILE A 168 -13.92 0.92 5.15
N LEU A 169 -14.95 0.17 4.77
CA LEU A 169 -16.33 0.52 5.07
C LEU A 169 -17.05 -0.72 5.60
N LYS A 170 -17.67 -0.61 6.77
CA LYS A 170 -18.33 -1.75 7.46
C LYS A 170 -19.84 -1.69 7.41
N ASP A 171 -20.40 -0.63 6.82
CA ASP A 171 -21.83 -0.43 6.74
C ASP A 171 -22.47 -1.48 5.81
N GLU A 172 -23.33 -2.34 6.34
CA GLU A 172 -23.99 -3.38 5.56
C GLU A 172 -24.90 -2.80 4.48
N ARG A 173 -25.49 -1.61 4.71
CA ARG A 173 -26.36 -0.95 3.75
C ARG A 173 -25.58 -0.58 2.47
N PHE A 174 -24.32 -0.20 2.61
CA PHE A 174 -23.46 0.01 1.44
C PHE A 174 -23.31 -1.28 0.61
N TYR A 175 -23.09 -2.43 1.25
CA TYR A 175 -22.91 -3.70 0.55
C TYR A 175 -24.19 -4.25 -0.06
N GLU A 176 -25.36 -3.90 0.47
CA GLU A 176 -26.65 -4.17 -0.17
C GLU A 176 -26.78 -3.40 -1.50
N LEU A 177 -26.32 -2.14 -1.55
CA LEU A 177 -26.43 -1.27 -2.72
C LEU A 177 -25.30 -1.47 -3.75
N ALA A 178 -24.09 -1.72 -3.28
CA ALA A 178 -22.87 -1.86 -4.08
C ALA A 178 -22.73 -3.26 -4.70
N GLN A 179 -23.75 -3.67 -5.47
CA GLN A 179 -23.75 -4.90 -6.25
C GLN A 179 -22.87 -4.80 -7.50
N GLU A 180 -22.61 -5.92 -8.14
CA GLU A 180 -21.89 -5.99 -9.42
C GLU A 180 -22.53 -5.04 -10.46
N GLY A 181 -21.73 -4.13 -11.01
CA GLY A 181 -22.18 -3.14 -11.98
C GLY A 181 -22.88 -1.90 -11.39
N SER A 182 -23.06 -1.82 -10.06
CA SER A 182 -23.52 -0.58 -9.43
C SER A 182 -22.49 0.53 -9.63
N THR A 183 -22.97 1.76 -9.78
CA THR A 183 -22.10 2.95 -9.81
C THR A 183 -21.73 3.34 -8.39
N VAL A 184 -20.43 3.58 -8.17
CA VAL A 184 -19.90 4.13 -6.93
C VAL A 184 -19.12 5.40 -7.23
N ASN A 185 -19.41 6.45 -6.47
CA ASN A 185 -18.69 7.71 -6.51
C ASN A 185 -17.97 7.92 -5.17
N VAL A 186 -16.65 8.08 -5.20
CA VAL A 186 -15.83 8.34 -4.02
C VAL A 186 -15.40 9.80 -4.06
N ASN A 187 -15.84 10.58 -3.08
CA ASN A 187 -15.33 11.92 -2.83
C ASN A 187 -14.24 11.85 -1.75
N LEU A 188 -12.99 12.04 -2.18
CA LEU A 188 -11.82 11.98 -1.29
C LEU A 188 -11.77 13.13 -0.30
N GLU A 189 -12.12 14.34 -0.72
CA GLU A 189 -12.07 15.55 0.12
C GLU A 189 -13.18 15.52 1.18
N GLY A 190 -14.40 15.20 0.76
CA GLY A 190 -15.56 15.05 1.64
C GLY A 190 -15.55 13.78 2.49
N ARG A 191 -14.61 12.84 2.25
CA ARG A 191 -14.52 11.53 2.91
C ARG A 191 -15.83 10.73 2.84
N VAL A 192 -16.46 10.75 1.67
CA VAL A 192 -17.77 10.10 1.43
C VAL A 192 -17.70 9.20 0.20
N VAL A 193 -18.27 8.00 0.34
CA VAL A 193 -18.63 7.11 -0.77
C VAL A 193 -20.13 7.23 -1.00
N GLU A 194 -20.55 7.46 -2.24
CA GLU A 194 -21.96 7.48 -2.65
C GLU A 194 -22.27 6.26 -3.52
N CYS A 195 -23.34 5.55 -3.18
CA CYS A 195 -23.85 4.42 -3.95
C CYS A 195 -25.37 4.33 -3.80
N GLY A 196 -26.10 4.10 -4.90
CA GLY A 196 -27.56 3.97 -4.87
C GLY A 196 -28.31 5.22 -4.36
N GLY A 197 -27.69 6.41 -4.42
CA GLY A 197 -28.25 7.66 -3.89
C GLY A 197 -28.04 7.85 -2.38
N GLU A 198 -27.36 6.92 -1.71
CA GLU A 198 -27.01 7.00 -0.29
C GLU A 198 -25.53 7.32 -0.11
N LYS A 199 -25.19 7.98 1.00
CA LYS A 199 -23.84 8.46 1.32
C LYS A 199 -23.28 7.78 2.57
N PHE A 200 -22.05 7.31 2.47
CA PHE A 200 -21.35 6.57 3.50
C PHE A 200 -20.01 7.23 3.80
N SER A 201 -19.79 7.63 5.04
CA SER A 201 -18.52 8.25 5.44
C SER A 201 -17.43 7.20 5.65
N PHE A 202 -16.20 7.54 5.28
CA PHE A 202 -15.02 6.71 5.54
C PHE A 202 -13.90 7.52 6.18
N ASN A 203 -12.90 6.82 6.73
CA ASN A 203 -11.70 7.45 7.27
C ASN A 203 -10.51 7.14 6.36
N LEU A 204 -9.65 8.14 6.17
CA LEU A 204 -8.36 8.00 5.50
C LEU A 204 -7.36 8.87 6.24
N SER A 205 -6.30 8.26 6.75
CA SER A 205 -5.27 8.99 7.48
C SER A 205 -4.50 9.93 6.55
N LEU A 206 -3.93 10.99 7.13
CA LEU A 206 -3.12 11.94 6.36
C LEU A 206 -1.96 11.25 5.65
N MET A 207 -1.32 10.27 6.30
CA MET A 207 -0.21 9.52 5.72
C MET A 207 -0.66 8.68 4.52
N GLU A 208 -1.78 7.96 4.61
CA GLU A 208 -2.32 7.18 3.49
C GLU A 208 -2.68 8.09 2.33
N GLU A 209 -3.37 9.20 2.59
CA GLU A 209 -3.72 10.19 1.58
C GLU A 209 -2.49 10.77 0.87
N ARG A 210 -1.45 11.12 1.64
CA ARG A 210 -0.20 11.65 1.07
C ARG A 210 0.54 10.61 0.25
N LEU A 211 0.59 9.36 0.70
CA LEU A 211 1.19 8.26 -0.07
C LEU A 211 0.44 8.02 -1.38
N ILE A 212 -0.89 7.97 -1.34
CA ILE A 212 -1.72 7.76 -2.53
C ILE A 212 -1.54 8.92 -3.52
N ASN A 213 -1.67 10.17 -3.06
CA ASN A 213 -1.52 11.36 -3.91
C ASN A 213 -0.07 11.57 -4.38
N GLY A 214 0.91 11.06 -3.62
CA GLY A 214 2.33 11.15 -3.91
C GLY A 214 2.88 10.05 -4.80
N GLY A 215 2.04 9.14 -5.30
CA GLY A 215 2.45 8.05 -6.19
C GLY A 215 3.08 6.84 -5.47
N GLY A 216 2.97 6.79 -4.14
CA GLY A 216 3.40 5.69 -3.30
C GLY A 216 4.74 5.95 -2.64
N VAL A 217 5.21 4.97 -1.87
CA VAL A 217 6.42 5.10 -1.06
C VAL A 217 7.66 5.36 -1.93
N THR A 218 7.77 4.71 -3.08
CA THR A 218 8.94 4.84 -3.97
C THR A 218 9.02 6.22 -4.61
N GLU A 219 7.91 6.74 -5.15
CA GLU A 219 7.88 8.08 -5.77
C GLU A 219 8.06 9.18 -4.73
N MET A 220 7.43 9.03 -3.56
CA MET A 220 7.66 9.99 -2.49
C MET A 220 9.09 9.90 -1.93
N TYR A 221 9.71 8.72 -1.88
CA TYR A 221 11.12 8.59 -1.49
C TYR A 221 12.05 9.27 -2.48
N LYS A 222 11.79 9.17 -3.79
CA LYS A 222 12.55 9.95 -4.80
C LYS A 222 12.45 11.46 -4.56
N LYS A 223 11.30 11.93 -4.06
CA LYS A 223 11.04 13.36 -3.80
C LYS A 223 11.60 13.88 -2.46
N TYR A 224 11.53 13.09 -1.39
CA TYR A 224 11.83 13.53 -0.02
C TYR A 224 13.00 12.78 0.64
N GLY A 225 13.56 11.76 -0.02
CA GLY A 225 14.62 10.91 0.50
C GLY A 225 14.26 10.27 1.84
N ASN A 226 15.22 10.23 2.76
CA ASN A 226 15.05 9.72 4.12
C ASN A 226 14.07 10.54 5.00
N GLN A 227 13.63 11.71 4.54
CA GLN A 227 12.67 12.55 5.25
C GLN A 227 11.21 12.27 4.86
N LEU A 228 10.98 11.29 3.97
CA LEU A 228 9.66 10.88 3.48
C LEU A 228 8.56 10.89 4.55
N PHE A 229 8.72 10.09 5.61
CA PHE A 229 7.65 9.93 6.59
C PHE A 229 7.40 11.19 7.41
N ARG A 230 8.44 12.01 7.64
CA ARG A 230 8.30 13.32 8.27
C ARG A 230 7.52 14.27 7.36
N ALA A 231 7.83 14.28 6.07
CA ALA A 231 7.10 15.07 5.09
C ALA A 231 5.63 14.62 4.97
N ALA A 232 5.37 13.30 4.97
CA ALA A 232 4.03 12.74 4.81
C ALA A 232 3.06 13.07 5.96
N ILE A 233 3.57 13.36 7.16
CA ILE A 233 2.75 13.73 8.33
C ILE A 233 2.79 15.22 8.67
N SER A 234 3.61 16.01 7.97
CA SER A 234 3.75 17.45 8.26
C SER A 234 2.66 18.28 7.58
N ALA A 235 2.36 19.43 8.17
CA ALA A 235 1.45 20.42 7.57
C ALA A 235 2.02 21.04 6.29
N ASN A 236 3.36 21.15 6.19
CA ASN A 236 4.07 21.67 5.04
C ASN A 236 5.12 20.65 4.56
N PRO A 237 4.74 19.71 3.67
CA PRO A 237 5.67 18.69 3.16
C PRO A 237 6.79 19.31 2.31
N ASP A 238 6.56 20.46 1.69
CA ASP A 238 7.54 21.07 0.78
C ASP A 238 8.77 21.62 1.51
N ALA A 239 8.68 21.84 2.82
CA ALA A 239 9.84 22.16 3.66
C ALA A 239 10.90 21.03 3.70
N PHE A 240 10.50 19.81 3.35
CA PHE A 240 11.35 18.61 3.37
C PHE A 240 11.84 18.20 1.99
N LEU A 241 11.56 18.99 0.95
CA LEU A 241 12.12 18.76 -0.38
C LEU A 241 13.64 18.72 -0.27
N SER A 242 14.26 17.67 -0.80
CA SER A 242 15.71 17.66 -0.92
C SER A 242 16.11 18.89 -1.74
N LYS A 243 16.89 19.82 -1.17
CA LYS A 243 17.63 20.80 -1.97
C LYS A 243 18.38 20.00 -3.03
N GLY A 244 18.11 20.31 -4.29
CA GLY A 244 18.47 19.45 -5.41
C GLY A 244 19.91 18.98 -5.37
N ALA A 245 20.12 17.72 -5.71
CA ALA A 245 21.41 17.26 -6.23
C ALA A 245 21.71 18.03 -7.52
N CYS A 246 22.40 19.17 -7.40
CA CYS A 246 23.38 19.74 -8.33
C CYS A 246 23.77 21.16 -7.87
N GLU A 247 24.64 21.25 -6.85
CA GLU A 247 25.67 22.29 -6.84
C GLU A 247 27.02 21.56 -6.81
N ASP A 248 27.58 21.40 -8.00
CA ASP A 248 28.95 20.98 -8.26
C ASP A 248 29.89 22.12 -7.84
N THR A 249 30.04 22.34 -6.52
CA THR A 249 31.03 23.28 -5.99
C THR A 249 31.48 22.89 -4.59
N ALA A 250 32.45 21.98 -4.51
CA ALA A 250 33.55 22.08 -3.55
C ALA A 250 34.64 21.05 -3.89
N LYS A 251 35.59 21.48 -4.73
CA LYS A 251 36.98 21.08 -4.51
C LYS A 251 37.40 21.59 -3.13
N SER A 252 37.52 20.71 -2.14
CA SER A 252 38.58 20.79 -1.14
C SER A 252 38.91 19.35 -0.72
N GLN A 253 39.99 18.80 -1.24
CA GLN A 253 41.20 18.59 -0.45
C GLN A 253 40.87 18.07 0.96
N LEU A 254 41.15 16.79 1.19
CA LEU A 254 41.82 16.33 2.40
C LEU A 254 42.47 14.98 2.09
N SER A 255 43.80 15.04 2.01
CA SER A 255 44.74 13.96 2.22
C SER A 255 44.54 13.33 3.60
N TRP A 256 44.55 12.00 3.69
CA TRP A 256 45.52 11.15 4.40
C TRP A 256 45.31 9.70 3.93
#